data_AF-A0A965ZV00-F1
#
_entry.id   AF-A0A965ZV00-F1
#
_cell.length_a   1.000
_cell.length_b   1.000
_cell.length_c   1.000
_cell.angle_alpha   90.00
_cell.angle_beta   90.00
_cell.angle_gamma   90.00
#
_symmetry.space_group_name_H-M   'P 1'
#
loop_
_entity.id
_entity.type
_entity.pdbx_description
1 polymer ?
#
loop_
_entity_poly.entity_id
_entity_poly.type
_entity_poly.pdbx_seq_one_letter_code
_entity_poly.pdbx_strand_id
1 'polypeptide(L)' 'AEGEGYLLAVVTSMETRLSSLYIFDALDLASGPLAKAHLSHRVPPGFHGTWRSAN' A
#
# COMPACT_ATOMS: atom_id res chain seq x y z
N ALA A 1 17.07 7.55 10.04
CA ALA A 1 16.51 7.37 11.39
C ALA A 1 15.38 6.34 11.36
N GLU A 2 14.79 6.01 12.51
CA GLU A 2 13.59 5.16 12.57
C GLU A 2 12.44 5.81 11.79
N GLY A 3 11.65 5.01 11.07
CA GLY A 3 10.48 5.49 10.32
C GLY A 3 10.80 6.13 8.97
N GLU A 4 12.06 6.44 8.66
CA GLU A 4 12.45 6.89 7.32
C GLU A 4 12.31 5.75 6.31
N GLY A 5 11.43 5.93 5.32
CA GLY A 5 11.16 4.93 4.30
C GLY A 5 9.74 5.02 3.77
N TYR A 6 9.16 3.86 3.46
CA TYR A 6 7.84 3.77 2.82
C TYR A 6 6.88 2.94 3.65
N LEU A 7 5.62 3.38 3.69
CA LEU A 7 4.50 2.59 4.17
C LEU A 7 3.76 1.98 2.97
N LEU A 8 3.53 0.67 3.02
CA LEU A 8 2.80 -0.07 1.98
C LEU A 8 1.42 -0.50 2.51
N ALA A 9 0.37 -0.29 1.72
CA ALA A 9 -0.98 -0.72 2.08
C ALA A 9 -1.76 -1.23 0.88
N VAL A 10 -2.47 -2.36 1.02
CA VAL A 10 -3.44 -2.82 0.02
C VAL A 10 -4.78 -2.16 0.31
N VAL A 11 -5.27 -1.35 -0.62
CA VAL A 11 -6.53 -0.62 -0.50
C VAL A 11 -7.52 -1.17 -1.51
N THR A 12 -8.74 -1.47 -1.08
CA THR A 12 -9.84 -1.86 -1.97
C THR A 12 -10.82 -0.71 -2.13
N SER A 13 -11.06 -0.27 -3.37
CA SER A 13 -12.10 0.70 -3.66
C SER A 13 -13.47 0.05 -3.50
N MET A 14 -14.36 0.68 -2.74
CA MET A 14 -15.74 0.21 -2.58
C MET A 14 -16.60 0.48 -3.83
N GLU A 15 -16.22 1.47 -4.63
CA GLU A 15 -16.91 1.82 -5.87
C GLU A 15 -16.59 0.83 -6.99
N THR A 16 -15.31 0.58 -7.27
CA THR A 16 -14.89 -0.30 -8.37
C THR A 16 -14.73 -1.76 -7.96
N ARG A 17 -14.70 -2.03 -6.65
CA ARG A 17 -14.36 -3.34 -6.04
C ARG A 17 -12.98 -3.86 -6.40
N LEU A 18 -12.11 -3.06 -7.01
CA LEU A 18 -10.74 -3.41 -7.34
C LEU A 18 -9.78 -2.95 -6.23
N SER A 19 -8.65 -3.65 -6.11
CA SER A 19 -7.61 -3.31 -5.15
C SER A 19 -6.43 -2.59 -5.82
N SER A 20 -5.63 -1.90 -5.01
CA SER A 20 -4.37 -1.32 -5.44
C SER A 20 -3.37 -1.35 -4.28
N LEU A 21 -2.08 -1.48 -4.57
CA LEU A 21 -1.02 -1.27 -3.60
C LEU A 21 -0.68 0.22 -3.55
N TYR A 22 -0.89 0.84 -2.40
CA TYR A 22 -0.54 2.22 -2.14
C TYR A 22 0.85 2.27 -1.52
N ILE A 23 1.65 3.24 -1.96
CA ILE A 23 3.00 3.51 -1.46
C ILE A 23 3.00 4.95 -0.94
N PHE A 24 3.28 5.13 0.35
CA PHE A 24 3.36 6.43 1.01
C PHE A 24 4.78 6.74 1.44
N ASP A 25 5.08 8.03 1.60
CA ASP A 25 6.16 8.44 2.51
C ASP A 25 5.73 8.07 3.94
N ALA A 26 6.54 7.27 4.63
CA ALA A 26 6.21 6.82 5.98
C ALA A 26 6.16 7.96 7.01
N LEU A 27 6.81 9.10 6.73
CA LEU A 27 6.84 10.26 7.62
C LEU A 27 5.83 11.35 7.26
N ASP A 28 5.13 11.25 6.11
CA ASP A 28 4.11 12.22 5.68
C ASP A 28 2.92 11.56 4.99
N LEU A 29 2.08 10.89 5.79
CA LEU A 29 0.85 10.27 5.29
C LEU A 29 -0.21 11.29 4.82
N ALA A 30 -0.16 12.52 5.34
CA ALA A 30 -1.16 13.55 5.07
C ALA A 30 -1.09 14.07 3.62
N SER A 31 0.09 14.08 3.03
CA SER A 31 0.30 14.37 1.60
C SER A 31 -0.27 13.29 0.66
N GLY A 32 -0.70 12.16 1.22
CA GLY A 32 -1.27 11.05 0.47
C GLY A 32 -0.20 10.13 -0.15
N PRO A 33 -0.61 9.17 -0.99
CA PRO A 33 0.32 8.19 -1.54
C PRO A 33 1.19 8.81 -2.64
N LEU A 34 2.48 8.50 -2.58
CA LEU A 34 3.46 8.81 -3.63
C LEU A 34 3.15 8.05 -4.93
N ALA A 35 2.63 6.82 -4.80
CA ALA A 35 2.26 5.99 -5.94
C ALA A 35 1.12 5.01 -5.59
N LYS A 36 0.40 4.59 -6.64
CA LYS A 36 -0.64 3.55 -6.58
C LYS A 36 -0.41 2.53 -7.70
N ALA A 37 -0.16 1.28 -7.35
CA ALA A 37 -0.12 0.19 -8.32
C ALA A 37 -1.51 -0.47 -8.40
N HIS A 38 -2.18 -0.29 -9.53
CA HIS A 38 -3.52 -0.81 -9.75
C HIS A 38 -3.51 -2.32 -10.04
N LEU A 39 -4.40 -3.06 -9.37
CA LEU A 39 -4.61 -4.48 -9.63
C LEU A 39 -5.88 -4.65 -10.46
N SER A 40 -5.85 -5.61 -11.39
CA SER A 40 -7.01 -5.98 -12.22
C SER A 40 -8.08 -6.79 -11.45
N HIS A 41 -7.88 -7.02 -10.15
CA HIS A 41 -8.75 -7.83 -9.31
C HIS A 41 -8.78 -7.31 -7.87
N ARG A 42 -9.73 -7.84 -7.09
CA ARG A 42 -9.84 -7.62 -5.67
C ARG A 42 -8.89 -8.55 -4.91
N VAL A 43 -8.12 -7.99 -3.99
CA VAL A 43 -7.43 -8.76 -2.95
C VAL A 43 -8.44 -9.01 -1.81
N PRO A 44 -8.74 -10.27 -1.45
CA PRO A 44 -9.61 -10.57 -0.31
C PRO A 44 -9.04 -10.05 1.02
N PRO A 45 -9.87 -9.81 2.05
CA PRO A 45 -9.38 -9.46 3.38
C PRO A 45 -8.38 -10.50 3.87
N GLY A 46 -7.15 -10.06 4.14
CA GLY A 46 -6.08 -10.88 4.67
C GLY A 46 -5.81 -10.59 6.14
N PHE A 47 -4.70 -11.13 6.64
CA PHE A 47 -4.18 -10.82 7.98
C PHE A 47 -2.91 -9.97 7.85
N HIS A 48 -1.74 -10.57 8.08
CA HIS A 48 -0.46 -9.87 8.10
C HIS A 48 0.25 -9.96 6.75
N GLY A 49 1.08 -8.94 6.47
CA GLY A 49 2.05 -8.93 5.37
C GLY A 49 3.42 -8.53 5.90
N THR A 50 4.47 -8.88 5.15
CA THR A 50 5.84 -8.46 5.46
C THR A 50 6.54 -7.98 4.19
N TRP A 51 7.50 -7.09 4.35
CA TRP A 51 8.45 -6.71 3.31
C TRP A 51 9.77 -7.43 3.55
N ARG A 52 10.43 -7.83 2.46
CA ARG A 52 11.80 -8.32 2.48
C ARG A 52 12.60 -7.60 1.42
N SER A 53 13.88 -7.37 1.70
CA SER A 53 14.84 -7.02 0.65
C SER A 53 14.88 -8.11 -0.43
N ALA A 54 15.38 -7.74 -1.61
CA ALA A 54 15.55 -8.68 -2.71
C ALA A 54 16.49 -9.85 -2.35
N ASN A 55 17.45 -9.59 -1.44
CA ASN A 55 18.40 -10.56 -0.91
C ASN A 55 17.91 -11.08 0.45
#